data_AF-A0A7K6QGS9-F1
#
_entry.id   AF-A0A7K6QGS9-F1
#
_cell.length_a   1.000
_cell.length_b   1.000
_cell.length_c   1.000
_cell.angle_alpha   90.00
_cell.angle_beta   90.00
_cell.angle_gamma   90.00
#
_symmetry.space_group_name_H-M   'P 1'
#
loop_
_entity.id
_entity.type
_entity.pdbx_description
1 polymer ?
#
loop_
_entity_poly.entity_id
_entity_poly.type
_entity_poly.pdbx_seq_one_letter_code
_entity_poly.pdbx_strand_id
1 'polypeptide(L)'
;QLRRGSQTTPDLPQRNRTRPVNLANIVRRLFSTISRRPFKDRVIHLLALKNYKKPELLDRLQREGVMQKDKDSLGKILDEVANMDATDNSFSLKDHFFKEIQKDWPGYSEIDREALEVILSGKSAPSQNATSTRQSPSAGPSHRDTPPRT
;
A
#
# COMPACT_ATOMS: atom_id res chain seq x y z
N GLN A 1 -5.12 -73.19 27.77
CA GLN A 1 -4.18 -72.27 27.09
C GLN A 1 -5.01 -71.17 26.44
N LEU A 2 -5.41 -70.11 27.17
CA LEU A 2 -4.72 -68.81 27.28
C LEU A 2 -4.38 -68.20 25.90
N ARG A 3 -4.65 -66.94 25.57
CA ARG A 3 -5.34 -65.82 26.24
C ARG A 3 -5.46 -64.72 25.17
N ARG A 4 -6.59 -64.01 25.12
CA ARG A 4 -6.76 -62.78 24.31
C ARG A 4 -5.75 -61.71 24.72
N GLY A 5 -5.28 -60.93 23.75
CA GLY A 5 -4.51 -59.71 23.98
C GLY A 5 -4.79 -58.67 22.90
N SER A 6 -5.76 -57.81 23.17
CA SER A 6 -6.06 -56.60 22.42
C SER A 6 -4.89 -55.60 22.52
N GLN A 7 -4.46 -55.01 21.41
CA GLN A 7 -3.72 -53.75 21.44
C GLN A 7 -4.32 -52.77 20.43
N THR A 8 -5.25 -52.00 20.95
CA THR A 8 -5.60 -50.65 20.53
C THR A 8 -4.36 -49.77 20.59
N THR A 9 -3.97 -49.15 19.49
CA THR A 9 -3.21 -47.89 19.51
C THR A 9 -4.06 -46.79 18.88
N PRO A 10 -4.43 -45.76 19.65
CA PRO A 10 -5.04 -44.54 19.13
C PRO A 10 -3.97 -43.60 18.60
N ASP A 11 -4.39 -42.67 17.73
CA ASP A 11 -3.72 -41.39 17.44
C ASP A 11 -2.40 -41.51 16.65
N LEU A 12 -2.30 -40.96 15.44
CA LEU A 12 -1.98 -39.55 15.20
C LEU A 12 -2.41 -39.13 13.78
N PRO A 13 -3.15 -38.02 13.59
CA PRO A 13 -3.13 -37.32 12.32
C PRO A 13 -1.81 -36.55 12.23
N GLN A 14 -0.78 -37.13 11.61
CA GLN A 14 0.37 -36.31 11.17
C GLN A 14 -0.02 -35.47 9.95
N ARG A 15 -0.96 -34.54 10.15
CA ARG A 15 -1.11 -33.32 9.37
C ARG A 15 0.03 -32.38 9.77
N ASN A 16 1.27 -32.83 9.59
CA ASN A 16 2.44 -31.99 9.77
C ASN A 16 3.08 -31.74 8.42
N ARG A 17 2.42 -30.88 7.64
CA ARG A 17 3.08 -30.15 6.57
C ARG A 17 2.84 -28.66 6.76
N THR A 18 3.14 -28.18 7.97
CA THR A 18 3.51 -26.79 8.19
C THR A 18 4.84 -26.59 7.47
N ARG A 19 4.79 -26.49 6.13
CA ARG A 19 5.93 -25.96 5.38
C ARG A 19 6.13 -24.58 6.00
N PRO A 20 7.32 -24.26 6.56
CA PRO A 20 7.57 -22.89 6.96
C PRO A 20 7.26 -22.06 5.71
N VAL A 21 6.30 -21.15 5.84
CA VAL A 21 5.91 -20.26 4.75
C VAL A 21 7.20 -19.55 4.34
N ASN A 22 7.78 -20.00 3.23
CA ASN A 22 9.07 -19.49 2.81
C ASN A 22 8.77 -18.09 2.27
N LEU A 23 8.87 -17.09 3.16
CA LEU A 23 8.57 -15.70 2.87
C LEU A 23 9.35 -15.24 1.64
N ALA A 24 10.58 -15.71 1.46
CA ALA A 24 11.37 -15.44 0.26
C ALA A 24 10.71 -15.98 -1.03
N ASN A 25 10.10 -17.16 -1.00
CA ASN A 25 9.36 -17.70 -2.15
C ASN A 25 8.05 -16.94 -2.41
N ILE A 26 7.35 -16.48 -1.36
CA ILE A 26 6.15 -15.64 -1.51
C ILE A 26 6.53 -14.32 -2.15
N VAL A 27 7.54 -13.64 -1.59
CA VAL A 27 8.07 -12.37 -2.08
C VAL A 27 8.58 -12.49 -3.53
N ARG A 28 9.31 -13.56 -3.85
CA ARG A 28 9.76 -13.83 -5.23
C ARG A 28 8.59 -14.03 -6.19
N ARG A 29 7.51 -14.69 -5.75
CA ARG A 29 6.30 -14.89 -6.54
C ARG A 29 5.55 -13.57 -6.77
N LEU A 30 5.49 -12.70 -5.76
CA LEU A 30 4.91 -11.36 -5.86
C LEU A 30 5.70 -10.47 -6.82
N PHE A 31 7.03 -10.45 -6.74
CA PHE A 31 7.84 -9.70 -7.70
C PHE A 31 7.72 -10.24 -9.13
N SER A 32 7.52 -11.56 -9.28
CA SER A 32 7.22 -12.15 -10.59
C SER A 32 5.86 -11.70 -11.11
N THR A 33 4.81 -11.68 -10.29
CA THR A 33 3.48 -11.21 -10.74
C THR A 33 3.48 -9.72 -11.06
N ILE A 34 4.20 -8.90 -10.28
CA ILE A 34 4.38 -7.47 -10.54
C ILE A 34 5.21 -7.26 -11.82
N SER A 35 6.28 -8.03 -12.04
CA SER A 35 7.10 -7.94 -13.25
C SER A 35 6.40 -8.36 -14.53
N ARG A 36 5.32 -9.14 -14.43
CA ARG A 36 4.44 -9.45 -15.56
C ARG A 36 3.46 -8.33 -15.91
N ARG A 37 3.32 -7.32 -15.05
CA ARG A 37 2.49 -6.15 -15.34
C ARG A 37 3.27 -5.17 -16.22
N PRO A 38 2.60 -4.45 -17.12
CA PRO A 38 3.21 -3.40 -17.92
C PRO A 38 3.94 -2.38 -17.03
N PHE A 39 5.11 -1.94 -17.48
CA PHE A 39 5.98 -1.06 -16.70
C PHE A 39 5.29 0.26 -16.32
N LYS A 40 4.47 0.80 -17.23
CA LYS A 40 3.64 1.98 -16.99
C LYS A 40 2.74 1.82 -15.77
N ASP A 41 1.96 0.74 -15.70
CA ASP A 41 1.08 0.45 -14.57
C ASP A 41 1.87 0.35 -13.27
N ARG A 42 3.04 -0.29 -13.26
CA ARG A 42 3.86 -0.40 -12.05
C ARG A 42 4.25 0.98 -11.50
N VAL A 43 4.65 1.90 -12.38
CA VAL A 43 4.98 3.29 -12.01
C VAL A 43 3.74 4.03 -11.49
N ILE A 44 2.60 3.89 -12.18
CA ILE A 44 1.32 4.46 -11.79
C ILE A 44 0.95 4.00 -10.36
N HIS A 45 1.02 2.70 -10.09
CA HIS A 45 0.66 2.13 -8.78
C HIS A 45 1.59 2.58 -7.65
N LEU A 46 2.88 2.80 -7.93
CA LEU A 46 3.81 3.37 -6.95
C LEU A 46 3.44 4.83 -6.64
N LEU A 47 3.26 5.66 -7.67
CA LEU A 47 2.94 7.08 -7.52
C LEU A 47 1.54 7.33 -6.93
N ALA A 48 0.64 6.35 -7.02
CA ALA A 48 -0.68 6.44 -6.42
C ALA A 48 -0.64 6.49 -4.89
N LEU A 49 0.33 5.83 -4.27
CA LEU A 49 0.50 5.76 -2.82
C LEU A 49 1.12 7.05 -2.26
N LYS A 50 2.12 7.59 -2.95
CA LYS A 50 2.79 8.84 -2.56
C LYS A 50 3.56 9.44 -3.73
N ASN A 51 3.96 10.68 -3.56
CA ASN A 51 4.98 11.27 -4.42
C ASN A 51 6.32 10.56 -4.22
N TYR A 52 7.01 10.27 -5.33
CA TYR A 52 8.31 9.61 -5.31
C TYR A 52 9.33 10.42 -6.07
N LYS A 53 10.57 10.42 -5.60
CA LYS A 53 11.71 10.96 -6.34
C LYS A 53 12.20 9.95 -7.37
N LYS A 54 12.77 10.42 -8.48
CA LYS A 54 13.36 9.56 -9.51
C LYS A 54 14.31 8.47 -8.97
N PRO A 55 15.29 8.77 -8.09
CA PRO A 55 16.18 7.74 -7.54
C PRO A 55 15.46 6.73 -6.63
N GLU A 56 14.48 7.18 -5.84
CA GLU A 56 13.69 6.32 -4.95
C GLU A 56 12.82 5.34 -5.76
N LEU A 57 12.18 5.84 -6.83
CA LEU A 57 11.44 5.02 -7.79
C LEU A 57 12.35 3.98 -8.43
N LEU A 58 13.56 4.41 -8.84
CA LEU A 58 14.53 3.56 -9.47
C LEU A 58 14.93 2.38 -8.58
N ASP A 59 15.28 2.66 -7.33
CA ASP A 59 15.67 1.64 -6.35
C ASP A 59 14.52 0.66 -6.13
N ARG A 60 13.29 1.17 -5.91
CA ARG A 60 12.12 0.33 -5.69
C ARG A 60 11.85 -0.60 -6.87
N LEU A 61 11.86 -0.05 -8.09
CA LEU A 61 11.66 -0.79 -9.33
C LEU A 61 12.78 -1.83 -9.56
N GLN A 62 14.03 -1.48 -9.28
CA GLN A 62 15.16 -2.40 -9.40
C GLN A 62 15.04 -3.58 -8.42
N ARG A 63 14.59 -3.34 -7.19
CA ARG A 63 14.31 -4.40 -6.20
C ARG A 63 13.19 -5.34 -6.63
N GLU A 64 12.22 -4.85 -7.39
CA GLU A 64 11.16 -5.67 -7.97
C GLU A 64 11.59 -6.43 -9.24
N GLY A 65 12.84 -6.27 -9.71
CA GLY A 65 13.37 -6.95 -10.88
C GLY A 65 13.17 -6.22 -12.22
N VAL A 66 13.00 -4.90 -12.19
CA VAL A 66 12.95 -4.08 -13.41
C VAL A 66 14.25 -4.20 -14.19
N MET A 67 14.14 -4.41 -15.51
CA MET A 67 15.28 -4.52 -16.40
C MET A 67 15.80 -3.13 -16.76
N GLN A 68 17.11 -3.04 -17.00
CA GLN A 68 17.78 -1.80 -17.39
C GLN A 68 17.15 -1.13 -18.61
N LYS A 69 16.54 -1.90 -19.53
CA LYS A 69 15.79 -1.41 -20.71
C LYS A 69 14.58 -0.53 -20.36
N ASP A 70 13.90 -0.86 -19.27
CA ASP A 70 12.71 -0.14 -18.82
C ASP A 70 13.12 1.16 -18.11
N LYS A 71 14.34 1.19 -17.58
CA LYS A 71 14.95 2.35 -16.91
C LYS A 71 15.07 3.56 -17.83
N ASP A 72 15.43 3.35 -19.09
CA ASP A 72 15.44 4.38 -20.14
C ASP A 72 14.03 4.87 -20.47
N SER A 73 13.04 3.97 -20.40
CA SER A 73 11.63 4.32 -20.62
C SER A 73 10.98 5.00 -19.41
N LEU A 74 11.53 4.83 -18.21
CA LEU A 74 10.99 5.40 -16.97
C LEU A 74 10.86 6.91 -17.04
N GLY A 75 11.86 7.60 -17.61
CA GLY A 75 11.80 9.04 -17.79
C GLY A 75 10.60 9.49 -18.64
N LYS A 76 10.37 8.81 -19.76
CA LYS A 76 9.24 9.10 -20.66
C LYS A 76 7.89 8.78 -20.01
N ILE A 77 7.82 7.65 -19.31
CA ILE A 77 6.60 7.25 -18.59
C ILE A 77 6.28 8.23 -17.48
N LEU A 78 7.27 8.68 -16.71
CA LEU A 78 7.07 9.67 -15.66
C LEU A 78 6.55 10.99 -16.22
N ASP A 79 7.04 11.44 -17.37
CA ASP A 79 6.54 12.64 -18.04
C ASP A 79 5.07 12.46 -18.52
N GLU A 80 4.72 11.26 -19.00
CA GLU A 80 3.36 10.93 -19.44
C GLU A 80 2.37 10.82 -18.26
N VAL A 81 2.71 10.07 -17.21
CA VAL A 81 1.77 9.70 -16.14
C VAL A 81 1.86 10.56 -14.89
N ALA A 82 2.93 11.33 -14.73
CA ALA A 82 3.21 12.10 -13.51
C ALA A 82 3.52 13.57 -13.81
N ASN A 83 3.27 14.43 -12.83
CA ASN A 83 3.76 15.81 -12.83
C ASN A 83 5.07 15.85 -12.05
N MET A 84 6.12 16.34 -12.69
CA MET A 84 7.41 16.57 -12.05
C MET A 84 7.37 17.90 -11.29
N ASP A 85 7.54 17.83 -9.99
CA ASP A 85 7.71 19.00 -9.14
C ASP A 85 9.18 19.45 -9.19
N ALA A 86 9.43 20.61 -9.79
CA ALA A 86 10.78 21.15 -9.95
C ALA A 86 11.39 21.63 -8.61
N THR A 87 10.58 21.79 -7.57
CA THR A 87 11.03 22.29 -6.26
C THR A 87 11.67 21.18 -5.44
N ASP A 88 11.03 20.01 -5.37
CA ASP A 88 11.52 18.87 -4.59
C ASP A 88 12.07 17.72 -5.45
N ASN A 89 12.01 17.86 -6.78
CA ASN A 89 12.34 16.82 -7.76
C ASN A 89 11.52 15.53 -7.51
N SER A 90 10.26 15.74 -7.18
CA SER A 90 9.29 14.70 -6.82
C SER A 90 8.25 14.53 -7.92
N PHE A 91 7.91 13.29 -8.21
CA PHE A 91 6.90 12.95 -9.21
C PHE A 91 5.58 12.67 -8.50
N SER A 92 4.51 13.28 -8.96
CA SER A 92 3.15 13.10 -8.45
C SER A 92 2.25 12.54 -9.55
N LEU A 93 1.41 11.54 -9.24
CA LEU A 93 0.54 10.94 -10.25
C LEU A 93 -0.49 11.96 -10.77
N LYS A 94 -0.66 12.04 -12.09
CA LYS A 94 -1.70 12.88 -12.73
C LYS A 94 -3.09 12.34 -12.43
N ASP A 95 -4.06 13.24 -12.32
CA ASP A 95 -5.40 12.91 -11.83
C ASP A 95 -6.11 11.84 -12.69
N HIS A 96 -5.93 11.94 -14.01
CA HIS A 96 -6.49 11.02 -15.00
C HIS A 96 -6.07 9.55 -14.80
N PHE A 97 -4.93 9.28 -14.16
CA PHE A 97 -4.43 7.93 -13.94
C PHE A 97 -4.93 7.30 -12.64
N PHE A 98 -5.60 8.06 -11.74
CA PHE A 98 -6.21 7.45 -10.55
C PHE A 98 -7.28 6.41 -10.90
N LYS A 99 -7.90 6.52 -12.08
CA LYS A 99 -8.84 5.52 -12.58
C LYS A 99 -8.17 4.23 -13.08
N GLU A 100 -6.86 4.25 -13.36
CA GLU A 100 -6.10 3.05 -13.77
C GLU A 100 -5.58 2.27 -12.54
N ILE A 101 -5.80 2.77 -11.32
CA ILE A 101 -5.35 2.13 -10.08
C ILE A 101 -6.17 0.88 -9.77
N GLN A 102 -5.47 -0.23 -9.55
CA GLN A 102 -6.06 -1.51 -9.19
C GLN A 102 -5.94 -1.73 -7.68
N LYS A 103 -7.07 -1.80 -6.97
CA LYS A 103 -7.09 -2.10 -5.52
C LYS A 103 -6.55 -3.49 -5.18
N ASP A 104 -6.65 -4.44 -6.12
CA ASP A 104 -6.12 -5.80 -6.00
C ASP A 104 -4.67 -5.92 -6.51
N TRP A 105 -3.92 -4.81 -6.56
CA TRP A 105 -2.53 -4.85 -7.01
C TRP A 105 -1.68 -5.73 -6.06
N PRO A 106 -0.92 -6.71 -6.59
CA PRO A 106 -0.15 -7.65 -5.77
C PRO A 106 0.98 -6.99 -4.97
N GLY A 107 1.34 -5.74 -5.31
CA GLY A 107 2.31 -4.93 -4.54
C GLY A 107 1.69 -4.12 -3.40
N TYR A 108 0.36 -4.10 -3.25
CA TYR A 108 -0.31 -3.37 -2.16
C TYR A 108 -0.57 -4.27 -0.97
N SER A 109 0.03 -3.87 0.15
CA SER A 109 -0.32 -4.36 1.48
C SER A 109 -1.69 -3.81 1.88
N GLU A 110 -2.32 -4.39 2.89
CA GLU A 110 -3.58 -3.86 3.44
C GLU A 110 -3.47 -2.36 3.81
N ILE A 111 -2.36 -1.98 4.41
CA ILE A 111 -2.02 -0.59 4.75
C ILE A 111 -1.94 0.29 3.50
N ASP A 112 -1.35 -0.21 2.42
CA ASP A 112 -1.24 0.51 1.15
C ASP A 112 -2.63 0.73 0.52
N ARG A 113 -3.52 -0.26 0.64
CA ARG A 113 -4.90 -0.16 0.13
C ARG A 113 -5.68 0.89 0.89
N GLU A 114 -5.61 0.90 2.21
CA GLU A 114 -6.29 1.91 3.03
C GLU A 114 -5.75 3.31 2.73
N ALA A 115 -4.43 3.46 2.57
CA ALA A 115 -3.83 4.71 2.13
C ALA A 115 -4.39 5.17 0.77
N LEU A 116 -4.54 4.26 -0.21
CA LEU A 116 -5.15 4.59 -1.50
C LEU A 116 -6.60 5.04 -1.36
N GLU A 117 -7.39 4.42 -0.49
CA GLU A 117 -8.78 4.83 -0.31
C GLU A 117 -8.87 6.26 0.23
N VAL A 118 -8.02 6.62 1.19
CA VAL A 118 -7.90 7.99 1.70
C VAL A 118 -7.43 8.94 0.60
N ILE A 119 -6.44 8.54 -0.18
CA ILE A 119 -5.88 9.36 -1.27
C ILE A 119 -6.90 9.60 -2.38
N LEU A 120 -7.65 8.57 -2.78
CA LEU A 120 -8.69 8.64 -3.80
C LEU A 120 -9.87 9.50 -3.32
N SER A 121 -10.28 9.34 -2.06
CA SER A 121 -11.35 10.15 -1.45
C SER A 121 -10.92 11.61 -1.26
N GLY A 122 -9.65 11.84 -0.90
CA GLY A 122 -9.08 13.17 -0.72
C GLY A 122 -8.77 13.89 -2.03
N LYS A 123 -8.39 13.18 -3.10
CA LYS A 123 -8.16 13.79 -4.44
C LYS A 123 -9.44 14.36 -5.04
N SER A 124 -10.59 13.75 -4.75
CA SER A 124 -11.90 14.26 -5.21
C SER A 124 -12.36 15.54 -4.50
N ALA A 125 -11.63 16.02 -3.48
CA ALA A 125 -11.90 17.31 -2.84
C ALA A 125 -10.79 18.31 -3.22
N PRO A 126 -11.11 19.48 -3.81
CA PRO A 126 -10.15 20.56 -3.91
C PRO A 126 -9.93 21.09 -2.50
N SER A 127 -8.95 20.57 -1.78
CA SER A 127 -8.62 21.06 -0.45
C SER A 127 -7.13 21.26 -0.35
N GLN A 128 -6.77 22.51 -0.68
CA GLN A 128 -5.84 23.30 0.12
C GLN A 128 -5.79 22.76 1.55
N ASN A 129 -4.63 22.27 1.99
CA ASN A 129 -4.23 22.52 3.37
C ASN A 129 -2.73 22.31 3.51
N ALA A 130 -2.05 23.44 3.42
CA ALA A 130 -0.93 23.71 4.30
C ALA A 130 -1.35 23.41 5.76
N THR A 131 -0.47 22.72 6.48
CA THR A 131 -0.09 23.05 7.86
C THR A 131 -1.18 23.07 8.96
N SER A 132 -0.95 22.21 9.96
CA SER A 132 -1.39 22.32 11.37
C SER A 132 -2.84 21.99 11.72
N THR A 133 -3.04 21.04 12.64
CA THR A 133 -3.18 21.34 14.08
C THR A 133 -3.60 20.09 14.86
N ARG A 134 -2.88 19.88 15.97
CA ARG A 134 -3.10 18.99 17.12
C ARG A 134 -4.53 18.45 17.32
N GLN A 135 -4.60 17.14 17.56
CA GLN A 135 -5.59 16.48 18.41
C GLN A 135 -5.81 17.32 19.69
N SER A 136 -7.02 17.70 20.12
CA SER A 136 -8.04 16.82 20.70
C SER A 136 -9.35 17.61 20.90
N PRO A 137 -10.54 17.00 20.77
CA PRO A 137 -11.82 17.59 21.15
C PRO A 137 -12.19 17.21 22.59
N SER A 138 -12.68 18.15 23.41
CA SER A 138 -13.68 17.81 24.42
C SER A 138 -14.58 19.01 24.68
N ALA A 139 -15.87 18.73 24.60
CA ALA A 139 -16.97 19.68 24.46
C ALA A 139 -17.31 20.40 25.77
N GLY A 140 -17.86 21.63 25.64
CA GLY A 140 -18.71 22.24 26.66
C GLY A 140 -20.07 21.51 26.78
N PRO A 141 -21.00 22.00 27.62
CA PRO A 141 -21.60 23.30 27.34
C PRO A 141 -21.85 24.22 28.57
N SER A 142 -22.06 25.49 28.23
CA SER A 142 -22.57 26.57 29.07
C SER A 142 -23.91 26.30 29.75
N HIS A 143 -24.12 27.07 30.83
CA HIS A 143 -25.32 27.88 31.13
C HIS A 143 -26.12 27.50 32.39
N ARG A 144 -25.99 28.35 33.41
CA ARG A 144 -27.04 28.76 34.38
C ARG A 144 -26.52 30.05 35.02
N ASP A 145 -26.81 31.19 34.41
CA ASP A 145 -28.00 32.02 34.64
C ASP A 145 -28.13 32.44 36.11
N THR A 146 -27.75 33.69 36.35
CA THR A 146 -27.86 34.45 37.59
C THR A 146 -29.02 35.42 37.43
N PRO A 147 -29.89 35.61 38.43
CA PRO A 147 -30.65 36.85 38.55
C PRO A 147 -30.26 37.65 39.81
N PRO A 148 -30.57 38.97 39.85
CA PRO A 148 -29.91 39.94 40.70
C PRO A 148 -30.63 40.25 42.01
N ARG A 149 -29.87 40.97 42.85
CA ARG A 149 -30.15 41.60 44.14
C ARG A 149 -31.42 42.48 44.18
N THR A 150 -32.13 42.42 45.31
CA THR A 150 -32.65 43.59 46.02
C THR A 150 -32.21 43.48 47.47
#